data_AF-A0A538R0R1-F1
#
_entry.id   AF-A0A538R0R1-F1
#
_cell.length_a   1.000
_cell.length_b   1.000
_cell.length_c   1.000
_cell.angle_alpha   90.00
_cell.angle_beta   90.00
_cell.angle_gamma   90.00
#
_symmetry.space_group_name_H-M   'P 1'
#
loop_
_entity.id
_entity.type
_entity.pdbx_description
1 polymer ?
#
loop_
_entity_poly.entity_id
_entity_poly.type
_entity_poly.pdbx_seq_one_letter_code
_entity_poly.pdbx_strand_id
1 'polypeptide(L)'
;MVHPRSGHAAVPLIDGSVVFIGGLDATGPVRELEGYRPGVGFFRYSNAVLSVDQAVVDFATTILPDGRILVTGGRAGPAGGRIERAYVIDTNPFDGTPIITPTDSMMYARAGHQAVLLCDGTVLITGGAPPGFPAERYNPPDTGRR
;
A
#
# COMPACT_ATOMS: atom_id res chain seq x y z
N MET A 1 -9.75 12.78 8.21
CA MET A 1 -8.32 12.59 7.90
C MET A 1 -7.57 13.71 8.60
N VAL A 2 -6.38 13.45 9.14
CA VAL A 2 -5.63 14.42 9.96
C VAL A 2 -4.93 15.46 9.07
N HIS A 3 -4.70 15.13 7.79
CA HIS A 3 -4.34 16.11 6.75
C HIS A 3 -5.15 15.89 5.47
N PRO A 4 -5.69 16.94 4.84
CA PRO A 4 -6.26 16.82 3.50
C PRO A 4 -5.16 16.47 2.49
N ARG A 5 -5.34 15.37 1.74
CA ARG A 5 -4.39 14.89 0.74
C ARG A 5 -5.10 14.22 -0.44
N SER A 6 -4.45 14.18 -1.59
CA SER A 6 -4.93 13.48 -2.80
C SER A 6 -4.02 12.33 -3.22
N GLY A 7 -4.52 11.37 -3.99
CA GLY A 7 -3.72 10.25 -4.52
C GLY A 7 -3.29 9.21 -3.47
N HIS A 8 -3.87 9.27 -2.27
CA HIS A 8 -3.67 8.27 -1.22
C HIS A 8 -4.52 7.02 -1.50
N ALA A 9 -4.12 5.89 -0.93
CA ALA A 9 -5.01 4.72 -0.82
C ALA A 9 -5.79 4.79 0.50
N ALA A 10 -7.08 4.49 0.46
CA ALA A 10 -7.91 4.26 1.64
C ALA A 10 -8.28 2.77 1.69
N VAL A 11 -7.69 2.04 2.63
CA VAL A 11 -7.80 0.57 2.70
C VAL A 11 -8.70 0.20 3.89
N PRO A 12 -9.91 -0.33 3.65
CA PRO A 12 -10.76 -0.83 4.72
C PRO A 12 -10.14 -2.10 5.32
N LEU A 13 -10.10 -2.19 6.65
CA LEU A 13 -9.62 -3.37 7.37
C LEU A 13 -10.79 -4.25 7.82
N ILE A 14 -10.48 -5.51 8.15
CA ILE A 14 -11.48 -6.51 8.57
C ILE A 14 -12.23 -6.10 9.86
N ASP A 15 -11.61 -5.28 10.71
CA ASP A 15 -12.18 -4.78 11.96
C ASP A 15 -13.10 -3.54 11.77
N GLY A 16 -13.32 -3.12 10.52
CA GLY A 16 -14.13 -1.96 10.17
C GLY A 16 -13.39 -0.61 10.28
N SER A 17 -12.10 -0.62 10.63
CA SER A 17 -11.25 0.56 10.53
C SER A 17 -10.75 0.81 9.10
N VAL A 18 -10.15 1.96 8.85
CA VAL A 18 -9.56 2.32 7.55
C VAL A 18 -8.14 2.83 7.76
N VAL A 19 -7.20 2.33 6.95
CA VAL A 19 -5.83 2.87 6.90
C VAL A 19 -5.64 3.68 5.63
N PHE A 20 -5.10 4.88 5.77
CA PHE A 20 -4.76 5.78 4.69
C PHE A 20 -3.25 5.76 4.46
N ILE A 21 -2.85 5.43 3.24
CA ILE A 21 -1.46 5.22 2.84
C ILE A 21 -1.09 6.26 1.80
N GLY A 22 0.06 6.91 2.00
CA GLY A 22 0.61 7.85 1.02
C GLY A 22 -0.27 9.08 0.81
N GLY A 23 -0.17 9.63 -0.40
CA GLY A 23 -0.82 10.84 -0.88
C GLY A 23 0.13 12.03 -0.95
N LEU A 24 -0.41 13.11 -1.52
CA LEU A 24 0.21 14.43 -1.58
C LEU A 24 -0.68 15.43 -0.87
N ASP A 25 -0.08 16.26 -0.03
CA ASP A 25 -0.70 17.46 0.52
C ASP A 25 -0.01 18.73 0.01
N ALA A 26 -0.36 19.88 0.58
CA ALA A 26 0.21 21.17 0.19
C ALA A 26 1.73 21.29 0.46
N THR A 27 2.29 20.42 1.32
CA THR A 27 3.71 20.42 1.70
C THR A 27 4.51 19.35 0.96
N GLY A 28 3.85 18.33 0.40
CA GLY A 28 4.48 17.32 -0.45
C GLY A 28 3.98 15.90 -0.18
N PRO A 29 4.81 14.88 -0.44
CA PRO A 29 4.54 13.48 -0.11
C PRO A 29 4.24 13.28 1.37
N VAL A 30 3.09 12.69 1.66
CA VAL A 30 2.77 12.27 3.03
C VAL A 30 3.20 10.82 3.21
N ARG A 31 4.07 10.59 4.20
CA ARG A 31 4.70 9.27 4.42
C ARG A 31 4.16 8.59 5.67
N GLU A 32 3.53 9.34 6.56
CA GLU A 32 2.85 8.81 7.73
C GLU A 32 1.55 8.10 7.32
N LEU A 33 1.36 6.92 7.90
CA LEU A 33 0.08 6.22 7.87
C LEU A 33 -0.92 6.93 8.79
N GLU A 34 -2.15 7.08 8.33
CA GLU A 34 -3.28 7.53 9.15
C GLU A 34 -4.33 6.44 9.28
N GLY A 35 -5.00 6.39 10.43
CA GLY A 35 -6.10 5.47 10.69
C GLY A 35 -7.41 6.22 10.91
N TYR A 36 -8.51 5.56 10.59
CA TYR A 36 -9.85 5.92 11.05
C TYR A 36 -10.49 4.71 11.73
N ARG A 37 -10.99 4.90 12.95
CA ARG A 37 -11.77 3.90 13.67
C ARG A 37 -13.15 4.47 14.01
N PRO A 38 -14.26 3.80 13.67
CA PRO A 38 -15.59 4.21 14.11
C PRO A 38 -15.65 4.40 15.63
N GLY A 39 -16.27 5.48 16.09
CA GLY A 39 -16.36 5.84 17.52
C GLY A 39 -15.10 6.47 18.13
N VAL A 40 -13.91 6.25 17.56
CA VAL A 40 -12.64 6.86 18.01
C VAL A 40 -12.27 8.07 17.15
N GLY A 41 -12.54 8.01 15.84
CA GLY A 41 -12.17 9.05 14.88
C GLY A 41 -10.83 8.79 14.20
N PHE A 42 -10.21 9.87 13.70
CA PHE A 42 -8.93 9.81 12.98
C PHE A 42 -7.74 9.89 13.92
N PHE A 43 -6.67 9.15 13.60
CA PHE A 43 -5.41 9.17 14.34
C PHE A 43 -4.23 8.91 13.40
N ARG A 44 -3.01 9.18 13.89
CA ARG A 44 -1.76 8.93 13.15
C ARG A 44 -0.98 7.78 13.77
N TYR A 45 -0.29 7.03 12.93
CA TYR A 45 0.68 6.04 13.38
C TYR A 45 2.08 6.67 13.42
N SER A 46 2.51 7.16 14.59
CA SER A 46 3.71 7.99 14.71
C SER A 46 5.02 7.30 14.31
N ASN A 47 5.09 5.97 14.39
CA ASN A 47 6.30 5.21 14.07
C ASN A 47 6.15 4.31 12.83
N ALA A 48 5.10 4.50 12.03
CA ALA A 48 4.87 3.78 10.79
C ALA A 48 4.95 4.74 9.60
N VAL A 49 6.16 4.91 9.07
CA VAL A 49 6.50 5.90 8.05
C VAL A 49 7.04 5.19 6.81
N LEU A 50 6.50 5.55 5.65
CA LEU A 50 7.01 5.09 4.37
C LEU A 50 8.42 5.64 4.14
N SER A 51 9.34 4.77 3.73
CA SER A 51 10.70 5.16 3.37
C SER A 51 10.73 6.06 2.13
N VAL A 52 11.87 6.72 1.89
CA VAL A 52 12.09 7.61 0.74
C VAL A 52 11.99 6.89 -0.61
N ASP A 53 12.20 5.58 -0.64
CA ASP A 53 12.19 4.73 -1.82
C ASP A 53 10.87 3.96 -2.03
N GLN A 54 9.94 4.09 -1.08
CA GLN A 54 8.60 3.53 -1.15
C GLN A 54 7.63 4.49 -1.85
N ALA A 55 6.63 3.91 -2.52
CA ALA A 55 5.64 4.70 -3.22
C ALA A 55 4.71 5.44 -2.26
N VAL A 56 4.44 6.69 -2.61
CA VAL A 56 3.48 7.55 -1.92
C VAL A 56 2.26 7.87 -2.80
N VAL A 57 2.31 7.64 -4.11
CA VAL A 57 1.16 7.84 -5.01
C VAL A 57 1.18 6.81 -6.14
N ASP A 58 0.03 6.65 -6.79
CA ASP A 58 -0.19 5.80 -7.98
C ASP A 58 0.22 4.32 -7.79
N PHE A 59 0.32 3.86 -6.55
CA PHE A 59 0.53 2.46 -6.21
C PHE A 59 -0.80 1.72 -6.15
N ALA A 60 -0.75 0.39 -6.15
CA ALA A 60 -1.92 -0.45 -5.90
C ALA A 60 -1.82 -1.13 -4.53
N THR A 61 -2.96 -1.29 -3.87
CA THR A 61 -3.09 -2.00 -2.59
C THR A 61 -3.96 -3.24 -2.73
N THR A 62 -3.61 -4.30 -2.02
CA THR A 62 -4.39 -5.55 -1.98
C THR A 62 -4.38 -6.09 -0.57
N ILE A 63 -5.56 -6.40 -0.01
CA ILE A 63 -5.66 -7.09 1.28
C ILE A 63 -5.38 -8.57 1.05
N LEU A 64 -4.40 -9.11 1.77
CA LEU A 64 -4.01 -10.52 1.73
C LEU A 64 -4.94 -11.36 2.63
N PRO A 65 -4.98 -12.69 2.45
CA PRO A 65 -5.85 -13.57 3.24
C PRO A 65 -5.65 -13.50 4.76
N ASP A 66 -4.46 -13.12 5.21
CA ASP A 66 -4.10 -12.95 6.62
C ASP A 66 -4.41 -11.55 7.18
N GLY A 67 -5.01 -10.68 6.37
CA GLY A 67 -5.39 -9.31 6.74
C GLY A 67 -4.30 -8.26 6.56
N ARG A 68 -3.08 -8.65 6.16
CA ARG A 68 -2.02 -7.68 5.83
C ARG A 68 -2.30 -7.00 4.49
N ILE A 69 -1.71 -5.83 4.28
CA ILE A 69 -1.88 -5.03 3.05
C ILE A 69 -0.62 -5.18 2.20
N LEU A 70 -0.74 -5.78 1.02
CA LEU A 70 0.29 -5.69 0.00
C LEU A 70 0.19 -4.34 -0.70
N VAL A 71 1.31 -3.65 -0.83
CA VAL A 71 1.47 -2.45 -1.66
C VAL A 71 2.45 -2.74 -2.79
N THR A 72 2.09 -2.39 -4.03
CA THR A 72 2.92 -2.66 -5.22
C THR A 72 3.06 -1.43 -6.09
N GLY A 73 4.28 -1.21 -6.58
CA GLY A 73 4.62 -0.16 -7.54
C GLY A 73 4.27 1.24 -7.09
N GLY A 74 4.01 2.12 -8.05
CA GLY A 74 3.70 3.53 -7.84
C GLY A 74 4.92 4.44 -7.99
N ARG A 75 4.89 5.59 -7.32
CA ARG A 75 5.93 6.62 -7.40
C ARG A 75 6.32 7.08 -6.01
N ALA A 76 7.61 7.23 -5.76
CA ALA A 76 8.15 7.76 -4.49
C ALA A 76 7.99 9.29 -4.32
N GLY A 77 7.23 9.93 -5.21
CA GLY A 77 6.87 11.34 -5.21
C GLY A 77 6.35 11.80 -6.57
N PRO A 78 5.84 13.05 -6.69
CA PRO A 78 5.25 13.57 -7.93
C PRO A 78 6.25 13.57 -9.10
N ALA A 79 7.51 13.91 -8.83
CA ALA A 79 8.60 13.93 -9.81
C ALA A 79 9.38 12.60 -9.89
N GLY A 80 9.02 11.60 -9.07
CA GLY A 80 9.77 10.34 -8.98
C GLY A 80 9.64 9.47 -10.24
N GLY A 81 10.56 8.54 -10.43
CA GLY A 81 10.36 7.43 -11.37
C GLY A 81 9.21 6.52 -10.91
N ARG A 82 8.68 5.70 -11.82
CA ARG A 82 7.89 4.53 -11.41
C ARG A 82 8.84 3.54 -10.76
N ILE A 83 8.34 2.78 -9.80
CA ILE A 83 9.11 1.75 -9.12
C ILE A 83 8.41 0.40 -9.21
N GLU A 84 9.19 -0.65 -9.15
CA GLU A 84 8.78 -2.05 -9.16
C GLU A 84 8.62 -2.64 -7.75
N ARG A 85 9.05 -1.88 -6.73
CA ARG A 85 9.07 -2.35 -5.35
C ARG A 85 7.68 -2.74 -4.85
N ALA A 86 7.67 -3.74 -3.97
CA ALA A 86 6.52 -4.09 -3.17
C ALA A 86 6.89 -4.18 -1.69
N TYR A 87 5.89 -3.97 -0.84
CA TYR A 87 6.02 -4.10 0.61
C TYR A 87 4.69 -4.53 1.20
N VAL A 88 4.75 -5.16 2.37
CA VAL A 88 3.58 -5.55 3.14
C VAL A 88 3.48 -4.66 4.37
N ILE A 89 2.27 -4.16 4.63
CA ILE A 89 1.92 -3.46 5.87
C ILE A 89 1.10 -4.42 6.72
N ASP A 90 1.65 -4.81 7.87
CA ASP A 90 0.89 -5.48 8.92
C ASP A 90 0.25 -4.41 9.80
N THR A 91 -1.08 -4.30 9.72
CA THR A 91 -1.88 -3.29 10.44
C THR A 91 -2.67 -3.91 11.59
N ASN A 92 -2.27 -5.09 12.08
CA ASN A 92 -3.01 -5.80 13.11
C ASN A 92 -3.41 -4.80 14.24
N PRO A 93 -4.71 -4.63 14.49
CA PRO A 93 -5.18 -3.58 15.39
C PRO A 93 -4.86 -3.90 16.86
N PHE A 94 -4.46 -5.14 17.17
CA PHE A 94 -4.28 -5.65 18.53
C PHE A 94 -2.82 -5.61 19.03
N ASP A 95 -1.83 -5.44 18.15
CA ASP A 95 -0.39 -5.51 18.49
C ASP A 95 0.34 -4.15 18.38
N GLY A 96 -0.33 -3.09 17.92
CA GLY A 96 0.13 -1.72 18.07
C GLY A 96 0.39 -0.98 16.76
N THR A 97 1.63 -0.53 16.55
CA THR A 97 2.01 0.31 15.39
C THR A 97 2.23 -0.56 14.15
N PRO A 98 1.72 -0.18 12.97
CA PRO A 98 1.88 -0.95 11.75
C PRO A 98 3.34 -1.22 11.41
N ILE A 99 3.62 -2.45 10.97
CA ILE A 99 4.96 -2.87 10.55
C ILE A 99 4.99 -2.90 9.03
N ILE A 100 5.97 -2.21 8.44
CA ILE A 100 6.17 -2.17 6.99
C ILE A 100 7.38 -3.04 6.66
N THR A 101 7.19 -4.10 5.87
CA THR A 101 8.24 -5.05 5.50
C THR A 101 8.42 -5.10 3.99
N PRO A 102 9.63 -4.85 3.45
CA PRO A 102 9.93 -5.06 2.04
C PRO A 102 9.73 -6.52 1.62
N THR A 103 9.35 -6.73 0.37
CA THR A 103 9.15 -8.07 -0.20
C THR A 103 9.84 -8.17 -1.55
N ASP A 104 9.66 -9.30 -2.24
CA ASP A 104 10.07 -9.40 -3.63
C ASP A 104 9.47 -8.26 -4.46
N SER A 105 10.18 -7.85 -5.51
CA SER A 105 9.71 -6.80 -6.39
C SER A 105 8.85 -7.37 -7.51
N MET A 106 8.01 -6.51 -8.10
CA MET A 106 7.40 -6.80 -9.40
C MET A 106 8.48 -6.94 -10.48
N MET A 107 8.14 -7.60 -11.57
CA MET A 107 9.00 -7.72 -12.75
C MET A 107 9.15 -6.38 -13.49
N TYR A 108 8.13 -5.51 -13.40
CA TYR A 108 8.11 -4.24 -14.10
C TYR A 108 7.71 -3.08 -13.19
N ALA A 109 8.42 -1.97 -13.30
CA ALA A 109 8.05 -0.73 -12.62
C ALA A 109 6.78 -0.13 -13.25
N ARG A 110 5.72 0.03 -12.43
CA ARG A 110 4.40 0.51 -12.87
C ARG A 110 3.86 1.58 -11.95
N ALA A 111 3.02 2.44 -12.49
CA ALA A 111 2.20 3.38 -11.74
C ALA A 111 0.78 3.43 -12.33
N GLY A 112 -0.24 3.58 -11.48
CA GLY A 112 -1.65 3.58 -11.86
C GLY A 112 -2.15 2.22 -12.34
N HIS A 113 -1.47 1.12 -11.97
CA HIS A 113 -1.92 -0.24 -12.25
C HIS A 113 -3.00 -0.70 -11.28
N GLN A 114 -3.56 -1.89 -11.53
CA GLN A 114 -4.45 -2.58 -10.61
C GLN A 114 -3.75 -3.84 -10.08
N ALA A 115 -4.08 -4.22 -8.85
CA ALA A 115 -3.61 -5.43 -8.19
C ALA A 115 -4.80 -6.16 -7.56
N VAL A 116 -5.00 -7.42 -7.94
CA VAL A 116 -6.19 -8.21 -7.57
C VAL A 116 -5.75 -9.53 -6.95
N LEU A 117 -6.22 -9.81 -5.73
CA LEU A 117 -6.01 -11.11 -5.08
C LEU A 117 -6.75 -12.21 -5.83
N LEU A 118 -6.04 -13.30 -6.14
CA LEU A 118 -6.59 -14.50 -6.74
C LEU A 118 -6.91 -15.56 -5.66
N CYS A 119 -7.77 -16.52 -6.00
CA CYS A 119 -8.22 -17.56 -5.06
C CYS A 119 -7.10 -18.46 -4.53
N ASP A 120 -5.97 -18.52 -5.22
CA ASP A 120 -4.78 -19.28 -4.82
C ASP A 120 -3.80 -18.48 -3.96
N GLY A 121 -4.16 -17.26 -3.55
CA GLY A 121 -3.36 -16.40 -2.68
C GLY A 121 -2.32 -15.55 -3.40
N THR A 122 -2.18 -15.70 -4.73
CA THR A 122 -1.32 -14.81 -5.53
C THR A 122 -2.05 -13.53 -5.94
N VAL A 123 -1.31 -12.54 -6.42
CA VAL A 123 -1.88 -11.24 -6.83
C VAL A 123 -1.64 -11.02 -8.32
N LEU A 124 -2.71 -10.83 -9.09
CA LEU A 124 -2.63 -10.43 -10.49
C LEU A 124 -2.43 -8.92 -10.58
N ILE A 125 -1.33 -8.51 -11.21
CA ILE A 125 -0.96 -7.12 -11.45
C ILE A 125 -1.12 -6.82 -12.93
N THR A 126 -1.91 -5.79 -13.27
CA THR A 126 -2.23 -5.49 -14.67
C THR A 126 -2.34 -3.98 -14.94
N GLY A 127 -2.04 -3.61 -16.19
CA GLY A 127 -2.11 -2.23 -16.66
C GLY A 127 -1.01 -1.34 -16.08
N GLY A 128 -1.35 -0.05 -15.96
CA GLY A 128 -0.44 1.01 -15.51
C GLY A 128 0.46 1.56 -16.60
N ALA A 129 1.25 2.57 -16.23
CA ALA A 129 2.24 3.20 -17.08
C ALA A 129 3.67 2.76 -16.70
N PRO A 130 4.57 2.53 -17.68
CA PRO A 130 4.32 2.62 -19.12
C PRO A 130 3.42 1.50 -19.65
N PRO A 131 2.69 1.74 -20.76
CA PRO A 131 1.89 0.71 -21.40
C PRO A 131 2.77 -0.37 -22.04
N GLY A 132 2.18 -1.52 -22.32
CA GLY A 132 2.83 -2.60 -23.08
C GLY A 132 3.54 -3.66 -22.23
N PHE A 133 3.64 -3.46 -20.92
CA PHE A 133 4.06 -4.54 -20.03
C PHE A 133 2.92 -5.56 -19.84
N PRO A 134 3.19 -6.87 -19.98
CA PRO A 134 2.16 -7.91 -19.80
C PRO A 134 1.63 -7.90 -18.37
N ALA A 135 0.45 -8.46 -18.13
CA ALA A 135 0.02 -8.73 -16.76
C ALA A 135 1.00 -9.71 -16.10
N GLU A 136 1.26 -9.51 -14.82
CA GLU A 136 2.17 -10.36 -14.05
C GLU A 136 1.47 -10.92 -12.81
N ARG A 137 1.91 -12.11 -12.41
CA ARG A 137 1.40 -12.79 -11.24
C ARG A 137 2.44 -12.69 -10.15
N TYR A 138 2.10 -11.97 -9.09
CA TYR A 138 2.96 -11.69 -7.96
C TYR A 138 2.66 -12.67 -6.82
N ASN A 139 3.71 -13.28 -6.27
CA ASN A 139 3.61 -14.16 -5.12
C ASN A 139 3.91 -13.34 -3.85
N PRO A 140 2.91 -12.98 -3.04
CA PRO A 140 3.17 -12.31 -1.78
C PRO A 140 3.94 -13.23 -0.82
N PRO A 141 4.65 -12.65 0.17
CA PRO A 141 5.34 -13.44 1.18
C PRO A 141 4.38 -14.41 1.84
N ASP A 142 4.87 -15.62 2.13
CA ASP A 142 4.06 -16.64 2.75
C ASP A 142 3.43 -16.11 4.04
N THR A 143 2.15 -16.39 4.21
CA THR A 143 1.33 -15.70 5.22
C THR A 143 1.50 -16.29 6.60
N GLY A 144 2.00 -17.54 6.71
CA GLY A 144 2.38 -18.20 7.96
C GLY A 144 1.26 -18.40 8.99
N ARG A 145 0.13 -17.71 8.85
CA ARG A 145 -1.07 -17.78 9.66
C ARG A 145 -2.16 -18.47 8.83
N ARG A 146 -2.43 -19.73 9.19
CA ARG A 146 -3.68 -20.41 8.83
C ARG A 146 -4.74 -20.09 9.87
#